data_AF-A0A5J6Q340-F1
#
_entry.id   AF-A0A5J6Q340-F1
#
_cell.length_a   1.000
_cell.length_b   1.000
_cell.length_c   1.000
_cell.angle_alpha   90.00
_cell.angle_beta   90.00
_cell.angle_gamma   90.00
#
_symmetry.space_group_name_H-M   'P 1'
#
loop_
_entity.id
_entity.type
_entity.pdbx_description
1 polymer ?
#
loop_
_entity_poly.entity_id
_entity_poly.type
_entity_poly.pdbx_seq_one_letter_code
_entity_poly.pdbx_strand_id
1 'polypeptide(L)'
;MPTAALLVTASLSGLQVRGTDAFCREHRSTGGTFESDRQEVVLCEDNLDRLAINRSEVVRHELLHALQHRLKGGENLLPMGVLEPLIRHLLPDEETMAVLMLYPDVEKDSELEARLLSRMLPNGAIAALLLATGSSVSGTSGADGSDQTVATPGTDGPSRRSLSR
;
A
#
# COMPACT_ATOMS: atom_id res chain seq x y z
N MET A 1 -5.83 6.14 21.86
CA MET A 1 -6.95 6.23 20.89
C MET A 1 -7.39 4.81 20.54
N PRO A 2 -8.68 4.47 20.66
CA PRO A 2 -9.18 3.13 20.31
C PRO A 2 -9.12 2.87 18.79
N THR A 3 -9.01 1.61 18.38
CA THR A 3 -8.92 1.20 16.97
C THR A 3 -10.13 1.66 16.15
N ALA A 4 -11.33 1.64 16.74
CA ALA A 4 -12.53 2.15 16.07
C ALA A 4 -12.42 3.63 15.68
N ALA A 5 -11.83 4.47 16.54
CA ALA A 5 -11.61 5.88 16.21
C ALA A 5 -10.55 6.06 15.11
N LEU A 6 -9.54 5.20 15.07
CA LEU A 6 -8.55 5.18 13.99
C LEU A 6 -9.20 4.83 12.64
N LEU A 7 -10.07 3.82 12.61
CA LEU A 7 -10.81 3.44 11.40
C LEU A 7 -11.74 4.56 10.91
N VAL A 8 -12.46 5.22 11.82
CA VAL A 8 -13.25 6.40 11.47
C VAL A 8 -12.36 7.50 10.88
N THR A 9 -11.18 7.73 11.47
CA THR A 9 -10.23 8.72 10.95
C THR A 9 -9.72 8.34 9.56
N ALA A 10 -9.43 7.06 9.33
CA ALA A 10 -9.05 6.55 8.02
C ALA A 10 -10.15 6.88 6.98
N SER A 11 -11.42 6.62 7.31
CA SER A 11 -12.56 7.00 6.45
C SER A 11 -12.67 8.49 6.20
N LEU A 12 -12.49 9.31 7.23
CA LEU A 12 -12.48 10.78 7.08
C LEU A 12 -11.29 11.28 6.23
N SER A 13 -10.20 10.52 6.18
CA SER A 13 -9.06 10.80 5.30
C SER A 13 -9.24 10.28 3.86
N GLY A 14 -10.42 9.76 3.51
CA GLY A 14 -10.73 9.26 2.17
C GLY A 14 -10.34 7.80 1.91
N LEU A 15 -9.99 7.01 2.94
CA LEU A 15 -9.82 5.56 2.79
C LEU A 15 -11.16 4.85 2.95
N GLN A 16 -11.47 3.91 2.07
CA GLN A 16 -12.58 2.99 2.31
C GLN A 16 -12.12 1.92 3.30
N VAL A 17 -12.94 1.62 4.31
CA VAL A 17 -12.70 0.50 5.23
C VAL A 17 -13.83 -0.49 5.04
N ARG A 18 -13.50 -1.72 4.65
CA ARG A 18 -14.50 -2.78 4.47
C ARG A 18 -14.19 -3.97 5.37
N GLY A 19 -15.27 -4.55 5.90
CA GLY A 19 -15.23 -5.85 6.55
C GLY A 19 -15.56 -6.92 5.52
N THR A 20 -14.71 -7.93 5.41
CA THR A 20 -14.92 -9.17 4.66
C THR A 20 -15.14 -8.99 3.15
N ASP A 21 -14.15 -9.37 2.35
CA ASP A 21 -14.21 -9.36 0.88
C ASP A 21 -14.00 -10.78 0.30
N ALA A 22 -14.17 -10.95 -1.02
CA ALA A 22 -13.75 -12.13 -1.77
C ALA A 22 -12.29 -12.49 -1.47
N PHE A 23 -11.42 -11.48 -1.34
CA PHE A 23 -10.04 -11.62 -0.91
C PHE A 23 -9.89 -12.45 0.37
N CYS A 24 -10.69 -12.16 1.41
CA CYS A 24 -10.61 -12.85 2.70
C CYS A 24 -10.97 -14.34 2.63
N ARG A 25 -11.82 -14.73 1.67
CA ARG A 25 -12.22 -16.13 1.45
C ARG A 25 -11.11 -16.94 0.76
N GLU A 26 -10.38 -16.30 -0.13
CA GLU A 26 -9.25 -16.86 -0.86
C GLU A 26 -7.99 -16.92 0.02
N HIS A 27 -7.74 -15.86 0.79
CA HIS A 27 -6.56 -15.71 1.64
C HIS A 27 -6.89 -15.99 3.10
N ARG A 28 -7.17 -17.26 3.42
CA ARG A 28 -7.57 -17.64 4.79
C ARG A 28 -6.49 -17.43 5.85
N SER A 29 -5.23 -17.18 5.49
CA SER A 29 -4.17 -16.93 6.47
C SER A 29 -3.93 -15.44 6.76
N THR A 30 -4.63 -14.51 6.08
CA THR A 30 -4.39 -13.06 6.27
C THR A 30 -5.43 -12.42 7.19
N GLY A 31 -4.99 -11.39 7.93
CA GLY A 31 -5.85 -10.52 8.74
C GLY A 31 -6.44 -9.34 7.97
N GLY A 32 -5.83 -8.94 6.86
CA GLY A 32 -6.25 -7.78 6.08
C GLY A 32 -5.41 -7.57 4.82
N THR A 33 -5.72 -6.51 4.08
CA THR A 33 -4.91 -5.98 2.98
C THR A 33 -5.26 -4.52 2.72
N PHE A 34 -4.33 -3.77 2.13
CA PHE A 34 -4.56 -2.46 1.54
C PHE A 34 -4.47 -2.51 0.01
N GLU A 35 -5.53 -2.04 -0.64
CA GLU A 35 -5.68 -1.99 -2.09
C GLU A 35 -5.47 -0.55 -2.57
N SER A 36 -4.30 -0.28 -3.15
CA SER A 36 -3.87 1.06 -3.57
C SER A 36 -4.80 1.71 -4.59
N ASP A 37 -5.19 0.97 -5.64
CA ASP A 37 -6.03 1.46 -6.73
C ASP A 37 -7.40 1.96 -6.25
N ARG A 38 -7.93 1.33 -5.20
CA ARG A 38 -9.24 1.63 -4.61
C ARG A 38 -9.17 2.50 -3.37
N GLN A 39 -7.96 2.79 -2.89
CA GLN A 39 -7.71 3.43 -1.58
C GLN A 39 -8.52 2.74 -0.48
N GLU A 40 -8.46 1.40 -0.45
CA GLU A 40 -9.33 0.56 0.35
C GLU A 40 -8.53 -0.32 1.30
N VAL A 41 -8.92 -0.33 2.58
CA VAL A 41 -8.43 -1.26 3.58
C VAL A 41 -9.51 -2.32 3.78
N VAL A 42 -9.14 -3.58 3.51
CA VAL A 42 -9.98 -4.74 3.74
C VAL A 42 -9.53 -5.40 5.03
N LEU A 43 -10.46 -5.59 5.97
CA LEU A 43 -10.22 -6.32 7.21
C LEU A 43 -10.95 -7.66 7.15
N CYS A 44 -10.19 -8.74 7.33
CA CYS A 44 -10.70 -10.11 7.32
C CYS A 44 -11.09 -10.55 8.73
N GLU A 45 -12.18 -9.98 9.26
CA GLU A 45 -12.63 -10.16 10.65
C GLU A 45 -12.72 -11.65 11.06
N ASP A 46 -13.29 -12.50 10.20
CA ASP A 46 -13.39 -13.95 10.46
C ASP A 46 -12.02 -14.63 10.62
N ASN A 47 -11.01 -14.17 9.89
CA ASN A 47 -9.64 -14.67 10.02
C ASN A 47 -8.97 -14.14 11.29
N LEU A 48 -9.20 -12.87 11.64
CA LEU A 48 -8.67 -12.27 12.86
C LEU A 48 -9.12 -13.06 14.09
N ASP A 49 -10.41 -13.37 14.16
CA ASP A 49 -10.98 -14.14 15.26
C ASP A 49 -10.46 -15.59 15.27
N ARG A 50 -10.47 -16.25 14.10
CA ARG A 50 -10.05 -17.66 14.00
C ARG A 50 -8.56 -17.89 14.27
N LEU A 51 -7.71 -16.95 13.86
CA LEU A 51 -6.26 -17.06 14.00
C LEU A 51 -5.74 -16.34 15.25
N ALA A 52 -6.64 -15.76 16.06
CA ALA A 52 -6.29 -14.94 17.23
C ALA A 52 -5.31 -13.80 16.90
N ILE A 53 -5.43 -13.21 15.71
CA ILE A 53 -4.59 -12.10 15.27
C ILE A 53 -5.08 -10.80 15.91
N ASN A 54 -4.14 -9.96 16.37
CA ASN A 54 -4.48 -8.69 16.97
C ASN A 54 -5.03 -7.70 15.92
N ARG A 55 -6.34 -7.45 15.98
CA ARG A 55 -7.03 -6.50 15.09
C ARG A 55 -6.39 -5.11 15.08
N SER A 56 -5.96 -4.58 16.22
CA SER A 56 -5.38 -3.24 16.27
C SER A 56 -3.99 -3.19 15.63
N GLU A 57 -3.27 -4.30 15.60
CA GLU A 57 -1.98 -4.40 14.90
C GLU A 57 -2.20 -4.43 13.39
N VAL A 58 -3.10 -5.30 12.92
CA VAL A 58 -3.47 -5.38 11.49
C VAL A 58 -3.96 -4.04 10.96
N VAL A 59 -4.88 -3.38 11.66
CA VAL A 59 -5.37 -2.07 11.24
C VAL A 59 -4.24 -1.04 11.10
N ARG A 60 -3.28 -1.03 12.03
CA ARG A 60 -2.14 -0.11 11.93
C ARG A 60 -1.24 -0.46 10.76
N HIS A 61 -0.97 -1.74 10.54
CA HIS A 61 -0.17 -2.26 9.44
C HIS A 61 -0.78 -1.89 8.07
N GLU A 62 -2.06 -2.18 7.84
CA GLU A 62 -2.71 -1.82 6.56
C GLU A 62 -2.77 -0.31 6.33
N LEU A 63 -2.98 0.47 7.39
CA LEU A 63 -2.99 1.94 7.28
C LEU A 63 -1.58 2.51 7.04
N LEU A 64 -0.53 1.79 7.40
CA LEU A 64 0.85 2.18 7.06
C LEU A 64 1.14 1.95 5.58
N HIS A 65 0.63 0.87 4.99
CA HIS A 65 0.66 0.71 3.53
C HIS A 65 -0.08 1.84 2.81
N ALA A 66 -1.23 2.26 3.34
CA ALA A 66 -1.92 3.44 2.80
C ALA A 66 -1.08 4.72 2.90
N LEU A 67 -0.35 4.91 3.99
CA LEU A 67 0.55 6.06 4.17
C LEU A 67 1.78 6.00 3.26
N GLN A 68 2.43 4.84 3.14
CA GLN A 68 3.51 4.58 2.17
C GLN A 68 3.06 4.93 0.76
N HIS A 69 1.87 4.45 0.36
CA HIS A 69 1.29 4.77 -0.93
C HIS A 69 1.07 6.27 -1.13
N ARG A 70 0.42 6.94 -0.16
CA ARG A 70 0.09 8.38 -0.28
C ARG A 70 1.31 9.30 -0.28
N LEU A 71 2.35 8.95 0.47
CA LEU A 71 3.53 9.81 0.65
C LEU A 71 4.66 9.49 -0.33
N LYS A 72 4.75 8.23 -0.77
CA LYS A 72 5.92 7.69 -1.48
C LYS A 72 5.56 6.71 -2.60
N GLY A 73 4.29 6.62 -3.00
CA GLY A 73 3.87 5.74 -4.09
C GLY A 73 4.04 4.25 -3.80
N GLY A 74 4.15 3.86 -2.52
CA GLY A 74 4.30 2.47 -2.07
C GLY A 74 5.70 2.12 -1.59
N GLU A 75 6.67 3.03 -1.77
CA GLU A 75 8.01 2.88 -1.20
C GLU A 75 8.04 3.19 0.31
N ASN A 76 9.17 2.84 0.94
CA ASN A 76 9.42 3.08 2.36
C ASN A 76 9.32 4.57 2.72
N LEU A 77 8.73 4.84 3.88
CA LEU A 77 8.70 6.16 4.51
C LEU A 77 10.08 6.56 5.05
N LEU A 78 10.80 5.60 5.63
CA LEU A 78 12.13 5.73 6.19
C LEU A 78 13.19 5.38 5.13
N PRO A 79 14.32 6.11 5.10
CA PRO A 79 15.44 5.75 4.24
C PRO A 79 16.07 4.43 4.71
N MET A 80 16.57 3.61 3.78
CA MET A 80 17.12 2.28 4.07
C MET A 80 18.24 2.27 5.11
N GLY A 81 19.13 3.28 5.10
CA GLY A 81 20.19 3.43 6.10
C GLY A 81 19.68 3.61 7.54
N VAL A 82 18.40 3.95 7.72
CA VAL A 82 17.72 4.01 9.02
C VAL A 82 16.83 2.80 9.24
N LEU A 83 16.13 2.33 8.20
CA LEU A 83 15.18 1.22 8.29
C LEU A 83 15.86 -0.12 8.63
N GLU A 84 16.95 -0.48 7.94
CA GLU A 84 17.60 -1.79 8.14
C GLU A 84 18.12 -2.00 9.57
N PRO A 85 18.82 -1.02 10.21
CA PRO A 85 19.19 -1.16 11.61
C PRO A 85 17.98 -1.32 12.52
N LEU A 86 16.88 -0.61 12.27
CA LEU A 86 15.70 -0.70 13.12
C LEU A 86 15.02 -2.06 13.00
N ILE A 87 14.86 -2.60 11.78
CA ILE A 87 14.34 -3.96 11.56
C ILE A 87 15.19 -4.97 12.34
N ARG A 88 16.52 -4.92 12.18
CA ARG A 88 17.45 -5.84 12.85
C ARG A 88 17.34 -5.83 14.38
N HIS A 89 17.05 -4.69 14.99
CA HIS A 89 17.05 -4.56 16.46
C HIS A 89 15.65 -4.66 17.09
N LEU A 90 14.59 -4.38 16.33
CA LEU A 90 13.25 -4.18 16.90
C LEU A 90 12.21 -5.17 16.35
N LEU A 91 12.43 -5.77 15.18
CA LEU A 91 11.52 -6.75 14.62
C LEU A 91 11.98 -8.17 14.98
N PRO A 92 11.09 -9.07 15.41
CA PRO A 92 11.47 -10.46 15.67
C PRO A 92 12.08 -11.14 14.44
N ASP A 93 13.13 -11.95 14.64
CA ASP A 93 13.82 -12.66 13.55
C ASP A 93 12.87 -13.57 12.78
N GLU A 94 11.95 -14.25 13.48
CA GLU A 94 10.94 -15.12 12.87
C GLU A 94 10.00 -14.39 11.92
N GLU A 95 9.60 -13.17 12.27
CA GLU A 95 8.75 -12.33 11.44
C GLU A 95 9.53 -11.75 10.26
N THR A 96 10.76 -11.32 10.51
CA THR A 96 11.66 -10.84 9.45
C THR A 96 11.87 -11.94 8.42
N MET A 97 12.19 -13.15 8.87
CA MET A 97 12.38 -14.31 7.98
C MET A 97 11.09 -14.69 7.26
N ALA A 98 9.92 -14.61 7.91
CA ALA A 98 8.65 -14.85 7.25
C ALA A 98 8.42 -13.87 6.08
N VAL A 99 8.70 -12.58 6.27
CA VAL A 99 8.58 -11.60 5.18
C VAL A 99 9.56 -11.90 4.06
N LEU A 100 10.84 -12.14 4.39
CA LEU A 100 11.89 -12.43 3.41
C LEU A 100 11.62 -13.70 2.58
N MET A 101 10.84 -14.64 3.10
CA MET A 101 10.50 -15.89 2.41
C MET A 101 9.18 -15.86 1.66
N LEU A 102 8.18 -15.11 2.16
CA LEU A 102 6.81 -15.17 1.65
C LEU A 102 6.49 -14.05 0.66
N TYR A 103 7.16 -12.91 0.76
CA TYR A 103 6.85 -11.74 -0.07
C TYR A 103 7.81 -11.62 -1.27
N PRO A 104 7.34 -11.09 -2.40
CA PRO A 104 8.19 -10.73 -3.54
C PRO A 104 9.30 -9.74 -3.13
N ASP A 105 10.47 -9.81 -3.77
CA ASP A 105 11.63 -8.97 -3.43
C ASP A 105 11.30 -7.46 -3.41
N VAL A 106 10.42 -7.01 -4.32
CA VAL A 106 10.03 -5.61 -4.45
C VAL A 106 9.12 -5.10 -3.32
N GLU A 107 8.52 -6.00 -2.53
CA GLU A 107 7.59 -5.68 -1.44
C GLU A 107 8.21 -5.89 -0.06
N LYS A 108 9.34 -6.60 0.05
CA LYS A 108 9.94 -6.97 1.35
C LYS A 108 10.21 -5.77 2.25
N ASP A 109 10.81 -4.72 1.71
CA ASP A 109 11.21 -3.58 2.54
C ASP A 109 10.00 -2.80 3.06
N SER A 110 8.99 -2.57 2.21
CA SER A 110 7.77 -1.84 2.59
C SER A 110 6.92 -2.63 3.58
N GLU A 111 6.90 -3.95 3.46
CA GLU A 111 6.27 -4.87 4.41
C GLU A 111 6.98 -4.91 5.76
N LEU A 112 8.31 -5.01 5.76
CA LEU A 112 9.10 -4.95 7.00
C LEU A 112 8.93 -3.59 7.68
N GLU A 113 8.91 -2.50 6.93
CA GLU A 113 8.64 -1.18 7.47
C GLU A 113 7.24 -1.06 8.07
N ALA A 114 6.20 -1.50 7.35
CA ALA A 114 4.83 -1.43 7.85
C ALA A 114 4.67 -2.24 9.14
N ARG A 115 5.30 -3.42 9.22
CA ARG A 115 5.34 -4.25 10.43
C ARG A 115 6.07 -3.58 11.59
N LEU A 116 7.23 -2.98 11.33
CA LEU A 116 7.99 -2.24 12.33
C LEU A 116 7.20 -1.03 12.85
N LEU A 117 6.74 -0.17 11.94
CA LEU A 117 6.05 1.06 12.28
C LEU A 117 4.68 0.78 12.92
N SER A 118 4.01 -0.33 12.58
CA SER A 118 2.74 -0.69 13.23
C SER A 118 2.92 -0.95 14.72
N ARG A 119 4.10 -1.39 15.17
CA ARG A 119 4.44 -1.60 16.59
C ARG A 119 4.88 -0.32 17.26
N MET A 120 5.64 0.52 16.55
CA MET A 120 6.22 1.74 17.10
C MET A 120 5.22 2.90 17.17
N LEU A 121 4.34 3.03 16.17
CA LEU A 121 3.46 4.17 16.08
C LEU A 121 2.14 3.93 16.83
N PRO A 122 1.74 4.86 17.72
CA PRO A 122 0.43 4.81 18.34
C PRO A 122 -0.66 5.18 17.32
N ASN A 123 -1.88 4.68 17.53
CA ASN A 123 -3.05 5.01 16.70
C ASN A 123 -3.22 6.51 16.44
N GLY A 124 -2.94 7.36 17.43
CA GLY A 124 -3.04 8.81 17.29
C GLY A 124 -2.05 9.41 16.27
N ALA A 125 -0.85 8.86 16.17
CA ALA A 125 0.15 9.31 15.20
C ALA A 125 -0.25 8.94 13.77
N ILE A 126 -0.69 7.68 13.57
CA ILE A 126 -1.18 7.21 12.27
C ILE A 126 -2.41 8.02 11.85
N ALA A 127 -3.37 8.25 12.76
CA ALA A 127 -4.53 9.10 12.52
C ALA A 127 -4.16 10.52 12.06
N ALA A 128 -3.19 11.16 12.72
CA ALA A 128 -2.74 12.50 12.35
C ALA A 128 -2.10 12.52 10.95
N LEU A 129 -1.27 11.53 10.63
CA LEU A 129 -0.64 11.39 9.32
C LEU A 129 -1.68 11.13 8.21
N LEU A 130 -2.69 10.30 8.48
CA LEU A 130 -3.78 10.04 7.54
C LEU A 130 -4.55 11.32 7.22
N LEU A 131 -4.91 12.11 8.24
CA LEU A 131 -5.61 13.38 8.03
C LEU A 131 -4.74 14.40 7.28
N ALA A 132 -3.44 14.45 7.57
CA ALA A 132 -2.51 15.34 6.87
C ALA A 132 -2.34 14.99 5.38
N THR A 133 -2.59 13.73 5.00
CA THR A 133 -2.39 13.22 3.64
C THR A 133 -3.68 12.95 2.88
N GLY A 134 -4.85 13.06 3.53
CA GLY A 134 -6.16 12.70 2.97
C GLY A 134 -6.66 13.60 1.83
N SER A 135 -6.05 14.77 1.64
CA SER A 135 -6.43 15.73 0.59
C SER A 135 -5.70 15.52 -0.75
N SER A 136 -4.77 14.58 -0.84
CA SER A 136 -3.90 14.41 -2.01
C SER A 136 -4.52 13.65 -3.18
N VAL A 137 -5.78 13.24 -3.11
CA VAL A 137 -6.51 12.62 -4.24
C VAL A 137 -7.39 13.68 -4.89
N SER A 138 -6.79 14.53 -5.73
CA SER A 138 -7.54 15.28 -6.74
C SER A 138 -7.48 14.49 -8.04
N GLY A 139 -8.61 13.90 -8.42
CA GLY A 139 -8.77 13.15 -9.66
C GLY A 139 -8.55 14.02 -10.90
N THR A 140 -7.73 13.55 -11.82
CA THR A 140 -7.73 14.01 -13.21
C THR A 140 -8.89 13.36 -13.95
N SER A 141 -10.11 13.88 -13.73
CA SER A 141 -11.20 13.74 -14.71
C SER A 141 -11.12 14.91 -15.67
N GLY A 142 -10.44 14.68 -16.80
CA GLY A 142 -10.50 15.52 -17.99
C GLY A 142 -10.82 14.64 -19.18
N ALA A 143 -12.11 14.42 -19.42
CA ALA A 143 -12.61 13.99 -20.72
C ALA A 143 -12.66 15.21 -21.65
N ASP A 144 -12.12 15.11 -22.86
CA ASP A 144 -12.88 15.43 -24.08
C ASP A 144 -12.12 15.05 -25.37
N GLY A 145 -12.87 14.65 -26.41
CA GLY A 145 -12.42 14.75 -27.80
C GLY A 145 -11.97 13.46 -28.50
N SER A 146 -12.94 12.65 -28.91
CA SER A 146 -12.79 11.90 -30.17
C SER A 146 -12.73 12.90 -31.34
N ASP A 147 -11.92 12.63 -32.38
CA ASP A 147 -12.36 12.54 -33.79
C ASP A 147 -11.30 12.95 -34.85
N GLN A 148 -11.13 12.05 -35.82
CA GLN A 148 -10.71 12.18 -37.24
C GLN A 148 -9.36 12.79 -37.71
N THR A 149 -8.56 11.90 -38.32
CA THR A 149 -7.90 11.93 -39.66
C THR A 149 -7.77 13.25 -40.44
N VAL A 150 -6.58 13.51 -41.02
CA VAL A 150 -6.30 13.73 -42.47
C VAL A 150 -4.78 13.91 -42.73
N ALA A 151 -4.37 13.60 -43.96
CA ALA A 151 -3.07 13.14 -44.44
C ALA A 151 -1.95 14.19 -44.72
N THR A 152 -0.71 13.64 -44.75
CA THR A 152 0.60 13.93 -45.44
C THR A 152 0.65 14.96 -46.60
N PRO A 153 1.82 15.50 -47.08
CA PRO A 153 3.09 14.77 -47.36
C PRO A 153 4.47 15.51 -47.44
N GLY A 154 5.53 14.71 -47.63
CA GLY A 154 6.86 15.07 -48.19
C GLY A 154 7.91 15.47 -47.14
N THR A 155 9.18 15.02 -47.16
CA THR A 155 10.10 14.69 -48.27
C THR A 155 11.30 13.86 -47.76
N ASP A 156 11.82 12.97 -48.62
CA ASP A 156 13.22 12.50 -48.81
C ASP A 156 14.07 12.11 -47.57
N GLY A 157 14.66 10.91 -47.43
CA GLY A 157 15.30 10.00 -48.37
C GLY A 157 16.15 8.98 -47.57
N PRO A 158 16.87 8.03 -48.20
CA PRO A 158 16.84 6.62 -47.78
C PRO A 158 18.11 6.11 -47.06
N SER A 159 18.02 4.89 -46.51
CA SER A 159 18.88 3.72 -46.82
C SER A 159 19.38 2.92 -45.61
N ARG A 160 19.03 1.61 -45.59
CA ARG A 160 19.78 0.44 -45.06
C ARG A 160 19.93 0.36 -43.52
N ARG A 161 19.79 -0.78 -42.81
CA ARG A 161 20.05 -2.20 -43.12
C ARG A 161 19.34 -3.08 -42.07
N SER A 162 18.85 -4.22 -42.55
CA SER A 162 18.66 -5.48 -41.81
C SER A 162 19.83 -5.80 -40.85
N LEU A 163 19.52 -6.37 -39.67
CA LEU A 163 20.12 -7.64 -39.21
C LEU A 163 19.37 -8.18 -37.98
N SER A 164 18.73 -9.32 -38.19
CA SER A 164 18.33 -10.28 -37.16
C SER A 164 19.54 -10.97 -36.53
N ARG A 165 19.45 -11.28 -35.24
CA ARG A 165 19.86 -12.56 -34.65
C ARG A 165 19.07 -12.79 -33.37
#